data_AF-A0A7J8NTZ1-F1
#
_entry.id   AF-A0A7J8NTZ1-F1
#
_cell.length_a   1.000
_cell.length_b   1.000
_cell.length_c   1.000
_cell.angle_alpha   90.00
_cell.angle_beta   90.00
_cell.angle_gamma   90.00
#
_symmetry.space_group_name_H-M   'P 1'
#
loop_
_entity.id
_entity.type
_entity.pdbx_description
1 polymer ?
#
loop_
_entity_poly.entity_id
_entity_poly.type
_entity_poly.pdbx_seq_one_letter_code
_entity_poly.pdbx_strand_id
1 'polypeptide(L)'
;ALVKWVLSRRTTNVDLEAADIDDDGVVGAAEFVLFKLKEMGKICQQDISVIMEEFENLDVDQSGTLSVSDISEAQSVETRMP
;
A
#
# COMPACT_ATOMS: atom_id res chain seq x y z
N ALA A 1 -13.33 9.67 19.42
CA ALA A 1 -14.40 8.64 19.45
C ALA A 1 -14.15 7.57 18.38
N LEU A 2 -13.99 7.93 17.10
CA LEU A 2 -13.77 6.99 15.99
C LEU A 2 -12.49 6.13 16.13
N VAL A 3 -11.34 6.76 16.36
CA VAL A 3 -10.04 6.05 16.50
C VAL A 3 -10.08 4.95 17.56
N LYS A 4 -10.60 5.24 18.76
CA LYS A 4 -10.69 4.26 19.85
C LYS A 4 -11.61 3.09 19.49
N TRP A 5 -12.69 3.36 18.74
CA TRP A 5 -13.57 2.30 18.24
C TRP A 5 -12.85 1.41 17.23
N VAL A 6 -12.21 1.99 16.20
CA VAL A 6 -11.48 1.25 15.16
C VAL A 6 -10.40 0.33 15.75
N LEU A 7 -9.68 0.79 16.78
CA LEU A 7 -8.65 0.01 17.46
C LEU A 7 -9.18 -1.11 18.37
N SER A 8 -10.47 -1.06 18.73
CA SER A 8 -11.09 -2.02 19.67
C SER A 8 -12.08 -2.98 19.01
N ARG A 9 -12.55 -2.67 17.80
CA ARG A 9 -13.48 -3.52 17.05
C ARG A 9 -12.75 -4.78 16.57
N ARG A 10 -13.50 -5.88 16.45
CA ARG A 10 -12.97 -7.10 15.81
C ARG A 10 -12.86 -6.90 14.30
N THR A 11 -11.83 -7.49 13.71
CA THR A 11 -11.66 -7.66 12.27
C THR A 11 -12.47 -8.88 11.82
N THR A 12 -13.15 -8.76 10.67
CA THR A 12 -13.96 -9.79 10.02
C THR A 12 -13.32 -10.26 8.71
N ASN A 13 -13.84 -11.32 8.09
CA ASN A 13 -13.33 -11.79 6.79
C ASN A 13 -13.50 -10.74 5.69
N VAL A 14 -14.63 -10.01 5.68
CA VAL A 14 -14.88 -8.91 4.74
C VAL A 14 -13.89 -7.77 4.95
N ASP A 15 -13.45 -7.54 6.20
CA ASP A 15 -12.41 -6.55 6.46
C ASP A 15 -11.05 -6.99 5.90
N LEU A 16 -10.76 -8.29 5.89
CA LEU A 16 -9.53 -8.82 5.30
C LEU A 16 -9.56 -8.72 3.77
N GLU A 17 -10.68 -9.10 3.14
CA GLU A 17 -10.88 -8.91 1.69
C GLU A 17 -10.74 -7.44 1.27
N ALA A 18 -11.14 -6.50 2.13
CA ALA A 18 -10.99 -5.07 1.85
C ALA A 18 -9.61 -4.49 2.24
N ALA A 19 -8.80 -5.27 2.96
CA ALA A 19 -7.45 -4.90 3.39
C ALA A 19 -6.38 -5.45 2.45
N ASP A 20 -6.67 -6.53 1.71
CA ASP A 20 -5.89 -7.07 0.61
C ASP A 20 -5.83 -6.04 -0.53
N ILE A 21 -4.73 -5.29 -0.59
CA ILE A 21 -4.56 -4.14 -1.51
C ILE A 21 -3.97 -4.59 -2.84
N ASP A 22 -3.13 -5.62 -2.83
CA ASP A 22 -2.47 -6.18 -4.01
C ASP A 22 -3.20 -7.40 -4.60
N ASP A 23 -4.32 -7.81 -4.00
CA ASP A 23 -5.20 -8.90 -4.44
C ASP A 23 -4.49 -10.26 -4.50
N ASP A 24 -3.51 -10.51 -3.63
CA ASP A 24 -2.76 -11.77 -3.57
C ASP A 24 -3.46 -12.87 -2.72
N GLY A 25 -4.53 -12.50 -2.03
CA GLY A 25 -5.35 -13.39 -1.20
C GLY A 25 -4.85 -13.57 0.24
N VAL A 26 -3.79 -12.87 0.63
CA VAL A 26 -3.34 -12.75 2.02
C VAL A 26 -3.32 -11.29 2.46
N VAL A 27 -3.21 -11.04 3.76
CA VAL A 27 -3.12 -9.68 4.30
C VAL A 27 -1.88 -9.56 5.15
N GLY A 28 -0.93 -8.79 4.66
CA GLY A 28 0.29 -8.42 5.35
C GLY A 28 0.06 -7.44 6.50
N ALA A 29 1.07 -7.26 7.34
CA ALA A 29 1.00 -6.32 8.46
C ALA A 29 0.84 -4.86 7.99
N ALA A 30 1.47 -4.48 6.88
CA ALA A 30 1.40 -3.13 6.32
C ALA A 30 -0.01 -2.81 5.79
N GLU A 31 -0.58 -3.71 5.01
CA GLU A 31 -1.95 -3.65 4.49
C GLU A 31 -2.97 -3.53 5.62
N PHE A 32 -2.83 -4.35 6.67
CA PHE A 32 -3.68 -4.25 7.85
C PHE A 32 -3.61 -2.89 8.54
N VAL A 33 -2.40 -2.30 8.64
CA VAL A 33 -2.22 -0.96 9.21
C VAL A 33 -2.86 0.11 8.30
N LEU A 34 -2.66 0.04 6.98
CA LEU A 34 -3.28 0.95 6.01
C LEU A 34 -4.80 0.89 6.09
N PHE A 35 -5.37 -0.31 6.14
CA PHE A 35 -6.80 -0.52 6.35
C PHE A 35 -7.29 0.19 7.61
N LYS A 36 -6.61 0.02 8.76
CA LYS A 36 -6.98 0.71 10.01
C LYS A 36 -6.84 2.22 9.92
N LEU A 37 -5.81 2.73 9.24
CA LEU A 37 -5.65 4.18 9.02
C LEU A 37 -6.79 4.75 8.16
N LYS A 38 -7.21 4.03 7.12
CA LYS A 38 -8.36 4.37 6.29
C LYS A 38 -9.66 4.37 7.08
N GLU A 39 -9.90 3.33 7.89
CA GLU A 39 -11.06 3.26 8.79
C GLU A 39 -11.11 4.40 9.81
N MET A 40 -9.95 4.84 10.29
CA MET A 40 -9.84 5.99 11.20
C MET A 40 -10.04 7.34 10.49
N GLY A 41 -10.21 7.34 9.16
CA GLY A 41 -10.32 8.54 8.33
C GLY A 41 -9.02 9.33 8.27
N LYS A 42 -7.86 8.67 8.44
CA LYS A 42 -6.53 9.30 8.40
C LYS A 42 -5.98 9.41 6.99
N ILE A 43 -6.37 8.48 6.13
CA ILE A 43 -6.03 8.40 4.71
C ILE A 43 -7.29 8.00 3.94
N CYS A 44 -7.33 8.27 2.64
CA CYS A 44 -8.39 7.79 1.76
C CYS A 44 -7.85 6.80 0.71
N GLN A 45 -8.75 6.15 -0.04
CA GLN A 45 -8.35 5.21 -1.08
C GLN A 45 -7.50 5.89 -2.16
N GLN A 46 -7.79 7.15 -2.48
CA GLN A 46 -7.06 7.92 -3.48
C GLN A 46 -5.60 8.12 -3.08
N ASP A 47 -5.33 8.39 -1.80
CA ASP A 47 -3.96 8.53 -1.29
C ASP A 47 -3.18 7.22 -1.45
N ILE A 48 -3.81 6.08 -1.13
CA ILE A 48 -3.20 4.75 -1.28
C ILE A 48 -2.93 4.46 -2.75
N SER A 49 -3.88 4.70 -3.64
CA SER A 49 -3.73 4.42 -5.07
C SER A 49 -2.58 5.21 -5.71
N VAL A 50 -2.41 6.50 -5.37
CA VAL A 50 -1.30 7.31 -5.89
C VAL A 50 0.05 6.79 -5.39
N ILE A 51 0.13 6.38 -4.12
CA ILE A 51 1.37 5.82 -3.54
C ILE A 51 1.69 4.45 -4.13
N MET A 52 0.68 3.60 -4.38
CA MET A 52 0.86 2.29 -5.01
C MET A 52 1.31 2.43 -6.47
N GLU A 53 0.76 3.40 -7.21
CA GLU A 53 1.24 3.71 -8.56
C GLU A 53 2.72 4.14 -8.56
N GLU A 54 3.14 4.96 -7.58
CA GLU A 54 4.56 5.30 -7.41
C GLU A 54 5.40 4.05 -7.10
N PHE A 55 4.93 3.18 -6.21
CA PHE A 55 5.60 1.93 -5.88
C PHE A 55 5.79 1.03 -7.10
N GLU A 56 4.74 0.80 -7.88
CA GLU A 56 4.77 -0.04 -9.10
C GLU A 56 5.73 0.52 -10.16
N ASN A 57 5.82 1.85 -10.28
CA ASN A 57 6.77 2.48 -11.18
C ASN A 57 8.22 2.37 -10.69
N LEU A 58 8.43 2.31 -9.38
CA LEU A 58 9.74 2.13 -8.78
C LEU A 58 10.19 0.68 -8.80
N ASP A 59 9.28 -0.29 -8.68
CA ASP A 59 9.54 -1.74 -8.64
C ASP A 59 9.87 -2.29 -10.04
N VAL A 60 11.05 -1.94 -10.55
CA VAL A 60 11.49 -2.24 -11.92
C VAL A 60 11.53 -3.74 -12.18
N ASP A 61 11.92 -4.55 -11.19
CA ASP A 61 11.98 -6.00 -11.32
C ASP A 61 10.65 -6.72 -11.05
N GLN A 62 9.62 -5.96 -10.67
CA GLN A 62 8.26 -6.44 -10.37
C GLN A 62 8.25 -7.55 -9.31
N SER A 63 9.19 -7.47 -8.35
CA SER A 63 9.28 -8.45 -7.26
C SER A 63 8.17 -8.29 -6.22
N GLY A 64 7.45 -7.17 -6.23
CA GLY A 64 6.54 -6.75 -5.17
C GLY A 64 7.27 -6.12 -3.99
N THR A 65 8.56 -5.78 -4.14
CA THR A 65 9.37 -5.17 -3.09
C THR A 65 10.34 -4.15 -3.66
N LEU A 66 10.54 -3.00 -2.99
CA LEU A 66 11.56 -2.05 -3.40
C LEU A 66 12.92 -2.38 -2.79
N SER A 67 13.90 -2.61 -3.65
CA SER A 67 15.30 -2.70 -3.31
C SER A 67 16.08 -1.44 -3.73
N VAL A 68 17.34 -1.34 -3.33
CA VAL A 68 18.22 -0.24 -3.78
C VAL A 68 18.43 -0.28 -5.30
N SER A 69 18.44 -1.48 -5.89
CA SER A 69 18.60 -1.65 -7.34
C SER A 69 17.44 -1.00 -8.08
N ASP A 70 16.21 -1.26 -7.65
CA ASP A 70 14.97 -0.70 -8.23
C ASP A 70 15.02 0.83 -8.28
N ILE A 71 15.37 1.47 -7.17
CA ILE A 71 15.50 2.93 -7.08
C ILE A 71 16.57 3.45 -8.04
N SER A 72 17.72 2.77 -8.13
CA SER A 72 18.81 3.19 -9.01
C SER A 72 18.47 3.04 -10.50
N GLU A 73 17.70 2.01 -10.85
CA GLU A 73 17.27 1.71 -12.21
C GLU A 73 16.17 2.68 -12.66
N ALA A 74 15.15 2.92 -11.82
CA ALA A 74 14.10 3.90 -12.09
C ALA A 74 14.67 5.31 -12.35
N GLN A 75 15.62 5.76 -11.53
CA GLN A 75 16.27 7.08 -11.69
C GLN A 75 17.16 7.16 -12.95
N SER A 76 17.74 6.03 -13.36
CA SER A 76 18.53 5.95 -14.59
C SER A 76 17.68 6.08 -15.85
N VAL A 77 16.41 5.65 -15.80
CA VAL A 77 15.44 5.79 -16.90
C VAL A 77 14.96 7.23 -17.04
N GLU A 78 14.66 7.91 -15.92
CA GLU A 78 14.19 9.31 -15.95
C GLU A 78 15.25 10.27 -16.50
N THR A 79 16.54 10.02 -16.21
CA THR A 79 17.65 10.81 -16.76
C THR A 79 17.82 10.64 -18.28
N ARG A 80 17.20 9.62 -18.90
CA ARG A 80 17.30 9.30 -20.34
C ARG A 80 16.16 9.83 -21.19
N MET A 81 15.14 10.46 -20.61
CA MET A 81 14.05 11.09 -21.35
C MET A 81 14.34 12.60 -21.55
N PRO A 82 14.47 13.10 -22.80
CA PRO A 82 14.74 14.52 -23.08
C PRO A 82 13.52 15.43 -22.94
#